data_AF-A0ABD0QL93-F1
#
_entry.id   AF-A0ABD0QL93-F1
#
_cell.length_a   1.000
_cell.length_b   1.000
_cell.length_c   1.000
_cell.angle_alpha   90.00
_cell.angle_beta   90.00
_cell.angle_gamma   90.00
#
_symmetry.space_group_name_H-M   'P 1'
#
loop_
_entity.id
_entity.type
_entity.pdbx_description
1 polymer ?
#
loop_
_entity_poly.entity_id
_entity_poly.type
_entity_poly.pdbx_seq_one_letter_code
_entity_poly.pdbx_strand_id
1 'polypeptide(L)'
;MQQHNLPQREVVESTGLNQSHLSQHLNKGTPMKNQKRAALYSWYVKKQAEINQPEFTNASRGVMSGEESGEDVRKGRRNRFKWGPASQQILFQAYERQKNPSKEEREGLVEECNRAECLQRGVSPSQLAGLGSNLVTEVRVYNWFANRRKEEAFRHKLALDVPYSSQSAPSTGQTLVSSPSP
;
A
#
# COMPACT_ATOMS: atom_id res chain seq x y z
N MET A 1 0.64 0.29 -14.15
CA MET A 1 1.15 0.66 -12.81
C MET A 1 0.35 0.05 -11.66
N GLN A 2 -0.98 0.18 -11.63
CA GLN A 2 -1.81 -0.36 -10.53
C GLN A 2 -1.82 -1.90 -10.49
N GLN A 3 -1.96 -2.55 -11.66
CA GLN A 3 -1.98 -4.01 -11.79
C GLN A 3 -0.74 -4.70 -11.17
N HIS A 4 0.45 -4.17 -11.42
CA HIS A 4 1.71 -4.70 -10.89
C HIS A 4 2.12 -4.08 -9.54
N ASN A 5 1.25 -3.24 -8.96
CA ASN A 5 1.50 -2.53 -7.70
C ASN A 5 2.85 -1.79 -7.67
N LEU A 6 3.18 -1.12 -8.79
CA LEU A 6 4.45 -0.43 -8.98
C LEU A 6 4.44 0.90 -8.22
N PRO A 7 5.47 1.20 -7.40
CA PRO A 7 5.54 2.46 -6.69
C PRO A 7 5.82 3.61 -7.66
N GLN A 8 5.00 4.66 -7.60
CA GLN A 8 5.21 5.89 -8.39
C GLN A 8 6.58 6.53 -8.16
N ARG A 9 7.21 6.29 -7.00
CA ARG A 9 8.57 6.70 -6.69
C ARG A 9 9.60 6.16 -7.70
N GLU A 10 9.48 4.90 -8.10
CA GLU A 10 10.41 4.29 -9.04
C GLU A 10 10.35 4.99 -10.41
N VAL A 11 9.15 5.38 -10.83
CA VAL A 11 8.94 6.19 -12.04
C VAL A 11 9.65 7.53 -11.91
N VAL A 12 9.45 8.23 -10.79
CA VAL A 12 10.06 9.54 -10.52
C VAL A 12 11.59 9.44 -10.53
N GLU A 13 12.17 8.46 -9.85
CA GLU A 13 13.62 8.28 -9.77
C GLU A 13 14.23 7.94 -11.13
N SER A 14 13.53 7.19 -11.97
CA SER A 14 14.01 6.78 -13.30
C SER A 14 13.82 7.85 -14.37
N THR A 15 12.74 8.63 -14.29
CA THR A 15 12.35 9.61 -15.33
C THR A 15 12.72 11.04 -14.99
N GLY A 16 13.07 11.34 -13.74
CA GLY A 16 13.30 12.71 -13.26
C GLY A 16 12.03 13.56 -13.20
N LEU A 17 10.84 12.97 -13.35
CA LEU A 17 9.57 13.70 -13.30
C LEU A 17 9.23 14.14 -11.88
N ASN A 18 8.55 15.29 -11.75
CA ASN A 18 8.06 15.74 -10.46
C ASN A 18 6.95 14.80 -9.94
N GLN A 19 7.06 14.34 -8.69
CA GLN A 19 6.13 13.37 -8.10
C GLN A 19 4.68 13.87 -8.07
N SER A 20 4.47 15.13 -7.70
CA SER A 20 3.12 15.72 -7.64
C SER A 20 2.52 15.85 -9.04
N HIS A 21 3.29 16.40 -10.00
CA HIS A 21 2.82 16.55 -11.37
C HIS A 21 2.52 15.19 -12.05
N LEU A 22 3.38 14.20 -11.82
CA LEU A 22 3.15 12.83 -12.29
C LEU A 22 1.86 12.24 -11.68
N SER A 23 1.64 12.42 -10.38
CA SER A 23 0.42 11.96 -9.71
C SER A 23 -0.85 12.62 -10.24
N GLN A 24 -0.83 13.94 -10.44
CA GLN A 24 -1.95 14.67 -11.01
C GLN A 24 -2.25 14.25 -12.45
N HIS A 25 -1.22 14.08 -13.28
CA HIS A 25 -1.39 13.60 -14.64
C HIS A 25 -2.05 12.21 -14.70
N LEU A 26 -1.58 11.28 -13.85
CA LEU A 26 -2.05 9.88 -13.86
C LEU A 26 -3.43 9.68 -13.22
N ASN A 27 -3.76 10.42 -12.17
CA ASN A 27 -5.01 10.23 -11.43
C ASN A 27 -6.09 11.25 -11.80
N LYS A 28 -5.70 12.44 -12.27
CA LYS A 28 -6.61 13.57 -12.54
C LYS A 28 -6.59 14.04 -14.00
N GLY A 29 -5.76 13.44 -14.87
CA GLY A 29 -5.69 13.80 -16.29
C GLY A 29 -5.06 15.17 -16.57
N THR A 30 -4.37 15.78 -15.60
CA THR A 30 -3.73 17.09 -15.76
C THR A 30 -2.76 17.07 -16.95
N PRO A 31 -2.76 18.08 -17.84
CA PRO A 31 -1.89 18.07 -19.01
C PRO A 31 -0.41 18.01 -18.62
N MET A 32 0.36 17.25 -19.39
CA MET A 32 1.81 17.07 -19.24
C MET A 32 2.48 17.36 -20.58
N LYS A 33 3.62 18.08 -20.59
CA LYS A 33 4.36 18.42 -21.82
C LYS A 33 4.81 17.15 -22.57
N ASN A 34 4.86 17.21 -23.91
CA ASN A 34 5.24 16.06 -24.77
C ASN A 34 6.58 15.44 -24.37
N GLN A 35 7.61 16.24 -24.08
CA GLN A 35 8.92 15.75 -23.64
C GLN A 35 8.83 14.92 -22.35
N LYS A 36 8.02 15.36 -21.38
CA LYS A 36 7.80 14.63 -20.11
C LYS A 36 6.98 13.35 -20.34
N ARG A 37 5.99 13.40 -21.23
CA ARG A 37 5.21 12.20 -21.62
C ARG A 37 6.08 11.17 -22.34
N ALA A 38 6.99 11.61 -23.21
CA ALA A 38 7.95 10.73 -23.89
C ALA A 38 8.81 9.98 -22.86
N ALA A 39 9.38 10.67 -21.87
CA ALA A 39 10.14 10.03 -20.80
C ALA A 39 9.31 8.98 -20.02
N LEU A 40 8.04 9.30 -19.72
CA LEU A 40 7.12 8.38 -19.06
C LEU A 40 6.82 7.13 -19.92
N TYR A 41 6.57 7.31 -21.22
CA TYR A 41 6.28 6.20 -22.12
C TYR A 41 7.52 5.32 -22.38
N SER A 42 8.70 5.91 -22.58
CA SER A 42 9.94 5.16 -22.71
C SER A 42 10.21 4.31 -21.47
N TRP A 43 10.01 4.86 -20.28
CA TRP A 43 10.09 4.10 -19.04
C TRP A 43 9.05 2.98 -18.98
N TYR A 44 7.80 3.25 -19.36
CA TYR A 44 6.73 2.25 -19.33
C TYR A 44 7.02 1.05 -20.24
N VAL A 45 7.47 1.28 -21.48
CA VAL A 45 7.79 0.20 -22.43
C VAL A 45 8.97 -0.62 -21.93
N LYS A 46 10.03 0.04 -21.43
CA LYS A 46 11.17 -0.64 -20.81
C LYS A 46 10.73 -1.48 -19.60
N LYS A 47 9.88 -0.92 -18.74
CA LYS A 47 9.36 -1.61 -17.55
C LYS A 47 8.47 -2.80 -17.91
N GLN A 48 7.68 -2.69 -18.96
CA GLN A 48 6.89 -3.83 -19.48
C GLN A 48 7.79 -4.95 -19.98
N ALA A 49 8.86 -4.62 -20.70
CA ALA A 49 9.84 -5.62 -21.12
C ALA A 49 10.52 -6.29 -19.91
N GLU A 50 10.90 -5.53 -18.87
CA GLU A 50 11.45 -6.08 -17.62
C GLU A 50 10.48 -6.99 -16.87
N ILE A 51 9.18 -6.67 -16.85
CA ILE A 51 8.15 -7.49 -16.20
C ILE A 51 7.89 -8.78 -16.97
N ASN A 52 7.93 -8.72 -18.30
CA ASN A 52 7.71 -9.87 -19.17
C ASN A 52 8.97 -10.73 -19.34
N GLN A 53 10.15 -10.20 -19.02
CA GLN A 53 11.40 -10.95 -18.99
C GLN A 53 11.36 -11.96 -17.82
N PRO A 54 11.59 -13.26 -18.07
CA PRO A 54 11.63 -14.25 -17.02
C PRO A 54 12.74 -13.96 -16.00
N GLU A 55 13.74 -13.12 -16.26
CA GLU A 55 14.84 -12.86 -15.31
C GLU A 55 14.47 -11.99 -14.10
N PHE A 56 13.32 -11.29 -14.10
CA PHE A 56 12.79 -10.68 -12.86
C PHE A 56 12.34 -11.75 -11.84
N THR A 57 12.29 -13.04 -12.25
CA THR A 57 12.04 -14.19 -11.37
C THR A 57 13.24 -14.62 -10.54
N ASN A 58 14.44 -14.10 -10.80
CA ASN A 58 15.59 -14.33 -9.92
C ASN A 58 15.66 -13.22 -8.89
N ALA A 59 14.98 -13.44 -7.76
CA ALA A 59 15.28 -12.78 -6.51
C ALA A 59 16.69 -13.20 -6.01
N SER A 60 17.74 -12.81 -6.74
CA SER A 60 19.14 -12.89 -6.32
C SER A 60 20.05 -12.14 -7.30
N ARG A 61 20.06 -10.81 -7.24
CA ARG A 61 21.30 -10.05 -7.52
C ARG A 61 22.14 -9.99 -6.23
N GLY A 62 22.39 -11.18 -5.66
CA GLY A 62 23.01 -11.37 -4.34
C GLY A 62 24.09 -12.44 -4.28
N VAL A 63 24.20 -13.35 -5.25
CA VAL A 63 25.23 -14.39 -5.22
C VAL A 63 25.73 -14.66 -6.65
N MET A 64 26.96 -14.20 -6.92
CA MET A 64 27.94 -14.72 -7.90
C MET A 64 27.58 -14.72 -9.40
N SER A 65 28.13 -13.75 -10.13
CA SER A 65 28.97 -14.06 -11.29
C SER A 65 29.94 -12.91 -11.52
N GLY A 66 31.23 -13.22 -11.55
CA GLY A 66 32.30 -12.26 -11.81
C GLY A 66 32.33 -11.80 -13.26
N GLU A 67 33.18 -10.78 -13.45
CA GLU A 67 33.67 -10.20 -14.71
C GLU A 67 32.91 -8.98 -15.27
N GLU A 68 33.47 -7.81 -14.92
CA GLU A 68 33.74 -6.64 -15.76
C GLU A 68 32.67 -6.13 -16.74
N SER A 69 31.91 -5.12 -16.29
CA SER A 69 31.83 -3.83 -17.00
C SER A 69 31.22 -2.78 -16.09
N GLY A 70 31.94 -1.67 -15.94
CA GLY A 70 31.56 -0.54 -15.11
C GLY A 70 30.33 0.18 -15.64
N GLU A 71 29.24 0.11 -14.88
CA GLU A 71 28.27 1.20 -14.78
C GLU A 71 27.69 1.14 -13.37
N ASP A 72 28.00 2.16 -12.58
CA ASP A 72 27.45 2.42 -11.24
C ASP A 72 25.96 2.75 -11.38
N VAL A 73 25.15 1.74 -11.74
CA VAL A 73 23.70 1.83 -11.79
C VAL A 73 23.24 1.81 -10.34
N ARG A 74 23.26 3.02 -9.75
CA ARG A 74 22.67 3.43 -8.49
C ARG A 74 21.80 2.32 -7.92
N LYS A 75 22.31 1.59 -6.93
CA LYS A 75 21.54 0.61 -6.14
C LYS A 75 20.36 1.35 -5.52
N GLY A 76 19.27 1.42 -6.27
CA GLY A 76 18.04 2.11 -5.91
C GLY A 76 17.52 1.53 -4.61
N ARG A 77 16.89 2.39 -3.80
CA ARG A 77 16.26 1.98 -2.55
C ARG A 77 15.27 0.85 -2.85
N ARG A 78 15.45 -0.32 -2.21
CA ARG A 78 14.62 -1.51 -2.44
C ARG A 78 13.13 -1.15 -2.32
N ASN A 79 12.33 -1.56 -3.29
CA ASN A 79 10.90 -1.23 -3.34
C ASN A 79 10.20 -1.68 -2.06
N ARG A 80 9.44 -0.76 -1.45
CA ARG A 80 8.64 -1.06 -0.25
C ARG A 80 7.41 -1.86 -0.64
N PHE A 81 7.16 -2.93 0.10
CA PHE A 81 5.97 -3.75 -0.04
C PHE A 81 4.67 -2.96 0.07
N LYS A 82 3.69 -3.36 -0.73
CA LYS A 82 2.32 -2.89 -0.65
C LYS A 82 1.36 -4.07 -0.79
N TRP A 83 0.31 -4.05 0.02
CA TRP A 83 -0.81 -4.98 -0.12
C TRP A 83 -1.61 -4.64 -1.38
N GLY A 84 -1.71 -5.57 -2.33
CA GLY A 84 -2.60 -5.44 -3.47
C GLY A 84 -4.07 -5.66 -3.07
N PRO A 85 -5.03 -5.21 -3.90
CA PRO A 85 -6.46 -5.30 -3.59
C PRO A 85 -6.93 -6.76 -3.45
N ALA A 86 -6.43 -7.68 -4.29
CA ALA A 86 -6.74 -9.11 -4.18
C ALA A 86 -6.32 -9.69 -2.82
N SER A 87 -5.06 -9.46 -2.40
CA SER A 87 -4.59 -9.90 -1.09
C SER A 87 -5.41 -9.28 0.05
N GLN A 88 -5.74 -7.99 -0.03
CA GLN A 88 -6.51 -7.32 1.02
C GLN A 88 -7.89 -7.93 1.19
N GLN A 89 -8.58 -8.25 0.10
CA GLN A 89 -9.91 -8.85 0.15
C GLN A 89 -9.90 -10.22 0.86
N ILE A 90 -8.88 -11.04 0.62
CA ILE A 90 -8.69 -12.33 1.31
C ILE A 90 -8.44 -12.09 2.81
N LEU A 91 -7.52 -11.18 3.14
CA LEU A 91 -7.17 -10.87 4.52
C LEU A 91 -8.36 -10.32 5.33
N PHE A 92 -9.20 -9.48 4.73
CA PHE A 92 -10.41 -8.98 5.39
C PHE A 92 -11.41 -10.11 5.68
N GLN A 93 -11.71 -10.97 4.71
CA GLN A 93 -12.60 -12.10 4.94
C GLN A 93 -12.06 -13.06 6.01
N ALA A 94 -10.75 -13.30 6.00
CA ALA A 94 -10.11 -14.11 7.04
C ALA A 94 -10.19 -13.46 8.43
N TYR A 95 -10.03 -12.13 8.51
CA TYR A 95 -10.14 -11.37 9.76
C TYR A 95 -11.52 -11.42 10.38
N GLU A 96 -12.57 -11.36 9.56
CA GLU A 96 -13.96 -11.46 10.02
C GLU A 96 -14.26 -12.84 10.62
N ARG A 97 -13.63 -13.91 10.09
CA ARG A 97 -13.74 -15.26 10.64
C ARG A 97 -12.90 -15.41 11.91
N GLN A 98 -11.64 -14.97 11.88
CA GLN A 98 -10.71 -15.13 12.99
C GLN A 98 -9.71 -13.96 13.10
N LYS A 99 -9.85 -13.17 14.17
CA LYS A 99 -9.02 -11.98 14.42
C LYS A 99 -7.59 -12.29 14.89
N ASN A 100 -7.35 -13.51 15.38
CA ASN A 100 -6.05 -14.00 15.87
C ASN A 100 -5.68 -15.34 15.20
N PRO A 101 -5.28 -15.33 13.92
CA PRO A 101 -4.88 -16.56 13.24
C PRO A 101 -3.60 -17.16 13.84
N SER A 102 -3.58 -18.48 13.93
CA SER A 102 -2.41 -19.29 14.25
C SER A 102 -1.33 -19.16 13.16
N LYS A 103 -0.13 -19.68 13.43
CA LYS A 103 0.97 -19.64 12.46
C LYS A 103 0.61 -20.39 11.17
N GLU A 104 0.00 -21.56 11.30
CA GLU A 104 -0.43 -22.40 10.17
C GLU A 104 -1.49 -21.69 9.32
N GLU A 105 -2.51 -21.09 9.94
CA GLU A 105 -3.51 -20.33 9.19
C GLU A 105 -2.92 -19.12 8.48
N ARG A 106 -1.91 -18.46 9.08
CA ARG A 106 -1.20 -17.39 8.39
C ARG A 106 -0.43 -17.90 7.19
N GLU A 107 0.24 -19.05 7.28
CA GLU A 107 0.92 -19.69 6.15
C GLU A 107 -0.07 -20.01 5.03
N GLY A 108 -1.27 -20.52 5.35
CA GLY A 108 -2.35 -20.69 4.38
C GLY A 108 -2.77 -19.38 3.70
N LEU A 109 -2.94 -18.30 4.47
CA LEU A 109 -3.26 -16.98 3.92
C LEU A 109 -2.13 -16.40 3.05
N VAL A 110 -0.86 -16.70 3.37
CA VAL A 110 0.28 -16.29 2.54
C VAL A 110 0.18 -16.92 1.16
N GLU A 111 -0.07 -18.23 1.08
CA GLU A 111 -0.21 -18.95 -0.17
C GLU A 111 -1.40 -18.44 -0.98
N GLU A 112 -2.55 -18.22 -0.33
CA GLU A 112 -3.77 -17.74 -0.97
C GLU A 112 -3.58 -16.31 -1.52
N CYS A 113 -3.02 -15.40 -0.73
CA CYS A 113 -2.74 -14.03 -1.16
C CYS A 113 -1.74 -14.01 -2.33
N ASN A 114 -0.65 -14.78 -2.24
CA ASN A 114 0.34 -14.85 -3.30
C ASN A 114 -0.24 -15.43 -4.59
N ARG A 115 -1.06 -16.48 -4.51
CA ARG A 115 -1.77 -17.05 -5.66
C ARG A 115 -2.68 -16.01 -6.31
N ALA A 116 -3.44 -15.27 -5.52
CA ALA A 116 -4.33 -14.23 -6.01
C ALA A 116 -3.57 -13.05 -6.66
N GLU A 117 -2.44 -12.63 -6.09
CA GLU A 117 -1.57 -11.60 -6.70
C GLU A 117 -0.93 -12.07 -8.00
N CYS A 118 -0.54 -13.35 -8.10
CA CYS A 118 -0.05 -13.94 -9.33
C CYS A 118 -1.11 -13.87 -10.44
N LEU A 119 -2.34 -14.32 -10.13
CA LEU A 119 -3.48 -14.27 -11.05
C LEU A 119 -3.78 -12.84 -11.50
N GLN A 120 -3.81 -11.87 -10.58
CA GLN A 120 -4.06 -10.46 -10.92
C GLN A 120 -2.97 -9.87 -11.83
N ARG A 121 -1.74 -10.37 -11.75
CA ARG A 121 -0.60 -9.89 -12.53
C ARG A 121 -0.36 -10.67 -13.82
N GLY A 122 -1.13 -11.73 -14.07
CA GLY A 122 -0.95 -12.60 -15.23
C GLY A 122 0.33 -13.44 -15.18
N VAL A 123 0.92 -13.63 -14.00
CA VAL A 123 2.09 -14.50 -13.80
C VAL A 123 1.65 -15.85 -13.28
N SER A 124 2.34 -16.92 -13.69
CA SER A 124 2.01 -18.27 -13.24
C SER A 124 2.13 -18.38 -11.71
N PRO A 125 1.17 -19.03 -11.00
CA PRO A 125 1.27 -19.29 -9.56
C PRO A 125 2.52 -20.08 -9.15
N SER A 126 3.14 -20.81 -10.08
CA SER A 126 4.40 -21.52 -9.86
C SER A 126 5.63 -20.60 -9.77
N GLN A 127 5.51 -19.32 -10.14
CA GLN A 127 6.59 -18.34 -10.15
C GLN A 127 6.38 -17.26 -9.08
N LEU A 128 6.22 -17.69 -7.82
CA LEU A 128 6.05 -16.78 -6.67
C LEU A 128 7.20 -15.76 -6.54
N ALA A 129 8.43 -16.15 -6.93
CA ALA A 129 9.58 -15.25 -6.94
C ALA A 129 9.39 -14.03 -7.85
N GLY A 130 8.55 -14.12 -8.88
CA GLY A 130 8.19 -13.01 -9.78
C GLY A 130 7.39 -11.90 -9.10
N LEU A 131 6.84 -12.11 -7.91
CA LEU A 131 6.22 -11.06 -7.10
C LEU A 131 7.27 -10.09 -6.52
N GLY A 132 8.53 -10.53 -6.39
CA GLY A 132 9.66 -9.72 -5.94
C GLY A 132 9.40 -8.99 -4.63
N SER A 133 9.51 -7.66 -4.65
CA SER A 133 9.25 -6.81 -3.45
C SER A 133 7.82 -6.93 -2.91
N ASN A 134 6.88 -7.37 -3.75
CA ASN A 134 5.46 -7.52 -3.44
C ASN A 134 5.07 -8.93 -2.97
N LEU A 135 6.03 -9.84 -2.77
CA LEU A 135 5.78 -11.17 -2.24
C LEU A 135 5.15 -11.12 -0.83
N VAL A 136 4.03 -11.80 -0.62
CA VAL A 136 3.41 -11.94 0.70
C VAL A 136 4.20 -12.98 1.50
N THR A 137 4.45 -12.69 2.78
CA THR A 137 5.19 -13.56 3.71
C THR A 137 4.42 -13.64 5.03
N GLU A 138 4.67 -14.68 5.82
CA GLU A 138 3.97 -14.91 7.11
C GLU A 138 4.09 -13.68 8.02
N VAL A 139 5.30 -13.13 8.13
CA VAL A 139 5.57 -11.94 8.94
C VAL A 139 4.71 -10.74 8.49
N ARG A 140 4.49 -10.58 7.18
CA ARG A 140 3.63 -9.51 6.65
C ARG A 140 2.17 -9.74 7.04
N VAL A 141 1.67 -10.96 6.87
CA VAL A 141 0.30 -11.33 7.28
C VAL A 141 0.12 -11.10 8.79
N TYR A 142 1.04 -11.60 9.62
CA TYR A 142 1.03 -11.35 11.06
C TYR A 142 0.91 -9.86 11.40
N ASN A 143 1.78 -9.03 10.80
CA ASN A 143 1.77 -7.58 11.03
C ASN A 143 0.46 -6.92 10.56
N TRP A 144 -0.16 -7.42 9.48
CA TRP A 144 -1.45 -6.92 9.01
C TRP A 144 -2.55 -7.16 10.05
N PHE A 145 -2.65 -8.38 10.58
CA PHE A 145 -3.62 -8.72 11.64
C PHE A 145 -3.36 -7.92 12.93
N ALA A 146 -2.09 -7.79 13.33
CA ALA A 146 -1.72 -7.00 14.50
C ALA A 146 -2.11 -5.52 14.36
N ASN A 147 -1.92 -4.94 13.17
CA ASN A 147 -2.31 -3.55 12.90
C ASN A 147 -3.84 -3.40 12.87
N ARG A 148 -4.58 -4.36 12.30
CA ARG A 148 -6.04 -4.32 12.27
C ARG A 148 -6.68 -4.37 13.65
N ARG A 149 -6.17 -5.23 14.55
CA ARG A 149 -6.62 -5.26 15.95
C ARG A 149 -6.34 -3.95 16.67
N LYS A 150 -5.15 -3.35 16.45
CA LYS A 150 -4.82 -2.03 17.02
C LYS A 150 -5.75 -0.93 16.49
N GLU A 151 -6.08 -0.95 15.21
CA GLU A 151 -7.02 0.00 14.59
C GLU A 151 -8.43 -0.14 15.17
N GLU A 152 -8.94 -1.36 15.35
CA GLU A 152 -10.23 -1.59 16.03
C GLU A 152 -10.21 -1.12 17.47
N ALA A 153 -9.16 -1.45 18.24
CA ALA A 153 -9.03 -1.00 19.63
C ALA A 153 -8.97 0.54 19.72
N PHE A 154 -8.25 1.19 18.80
CA PHE A 154 -8.19 2.64 18.72
C PHE A 154 -9.55 3.25 18.34
N ARG A 155 -10.27 2.65 17.37
CA ARG A 155 -11.63 3.08 16.98
C ARG A 155 -12.62 2.93 18.13
N HIS A 156 -12.57 1.83 18.88
CA HIS A 156 -13.40 1.63 20.07
C HIS A 156 -13.08 2.66 21.15
N LYS A 157 -11.79 2.94 21.39
CA LYS A 157 -11.37 3.98 22.33
C LYS A 157 -11.90 5.35 21.91
N LEU A 158 -11.76 5.74 20.66
CA LEU A 158 -12.32 6.99 20.10
C LEU A 158 -13.84 7.07 20.22
N ALA A 159 -14.55 5.97 20.01
CA ALA A 159 -16.01 5.92 20.14
C ALA A 159 -16.49 6.09 21.59
N LEU A 160 -15.69 5.63 22.56
CA LEU A 160 -15.96 5.80 24.00
C LEU A 160 -15.51 7.18 24.52
N ASP A 161 -14.49 7.76 23.91
CA ASP A 161 -13.95 9.09 24.21
C ASP A 161 -14.71 10.21 23.48
N VAL A 162 -15.83 9.90 22.82
CA VAL A 162 -16.83 10.91 22.44
C VAL A 162 -17.52 11.33 23.73
N PRO A 163 -17.16 12.48 24.33
CA PRO A 163 -17.82 12.92 25.53
C PRO A 163 -19.25 13.25 25.13
N TYR A 164 -20.18 12.73 25.90
CA TYR A 164 -21.38 13.42 26.33
C TYR A 164 -21.14 14.95 26.42
N SER A 165 -21.31 15.65 25.30
CA SER A 165 -21.30 17.10 25.21
C SER A 165 -22.56 17.54 24.48
N SER A 166 -23.67 16.97 24.93
CA SER A 166 -25.02 17.34 24.52
C SER A 166 -26.00 17.00 25.64
N GLN A 167 -25.71 17.51 26.84
CA GLN A 167 -26.76 17.93 27.75
C GLN A 167 -26.62 19.43 27.96
N SER A 168 -27.16 20.19 27.00
CA SER A 168 -27.74 21.49 27.28
C SER A 168 -28.78 21.30 28.39
N ALA A 169 -28.42 21.67 29.62
CA ALA A 169 -29.35 21.81 30.72
C ALA A 169 -30.51 22.74 30.29
N PRO A 170 -31.78 22.43 30.61
CA PRO A 170 -32.87 23.37 30.37
C PRO A 170 -32.67 24.57 31.28
N SER A 171 -32.43 25.73 30.67
CA SER A 171 -32.41 27.03 31.33
C SER A 171 -33.76 27.25 32.03
N THR A 172 -33.75 27.04 33.35
CA THR A 172 -34.89 27.32 34.22
C THR A 172 -34.93 28.83 34.41
N GLY A 173 -36.00 29.46 33.90
CA GLY A 173 -36.23 30.89 34.08
C GLY A 173 -36.40 31.21 35.57
N GLN A 174 -35.66 32.20 36.04
CA GLN A 174 -36.05 32.99 37.21
C GLN A 174 -35.81 34.46 36.91
N THR A 175 -36.93 35.15 36.75
CA THR A 175 -37.11 36.60 36.77
C THR A 175 -36.66 37.15 38.12
N LEU A 176 -35.66 38.03 38.14
CA LEU A 176 -35.36 38.85 39.31
C LEU A 176 -35.69 40.32 38.99
N VAL A 177 -36.70 40.79 39.73
CA VAL A 177 -37.28 42.12 39.74
C VAL A 177 -36.25 43.15 40.20
N SER A 178 -36.19 44.27 39.49
CA SER A 178 -35.42 45.46 39.86
C SER A 178 -36.18 46.30 40.89
N SER A 179 -35.49 46.84 41.90
CA SER A 179 -35.88 48.07 42.60
C SER A 179 -34.71 48.66 43.43
N PRO A 180 -34.72 49.97 43.69
CA PRO A 180 -33.55 50.83 43.52
C PRO A 180 -32.90 51.29 44.84
N SER A 181 -31.71 51.90 44.72
CA SER A 181 -31.03 52.66 45.77
C SER A 181 -31.28 54.17 45.59
N PRO A 182 -30.98 55.03 46.59
CA PRO A 182 -30.79 54.82 48.02
C PRO A 182 -31.97 55.32 48.88
#